data_AF-A0A6I1MS69-F1
#
_entry.id   AF-A0A6I1MS69-F1
#
_cell.length_a   1.000
_cell.length_b   1.000
_cell.length_c   1.000
_cell.angle_alpha   90.00
_cell.angle_beta   90.00
_cell.angle_gamma   90.00
#
_symmetry.space_group_name_H-M   'P 1'
#
loop_
_entity.id
_entity.type
_entity.pdbx_description
1 polymer ?
#
loop_
_entity_poly.entity_id
_entity_poly.type
_entity_poly.pdbx_seq_one_letter_code
_entity_poly.pdbx_strand_id
1 'polypeptide(L)'
;MAYIEVTGLEELIKECERLGGKGATENANRKILKKAAKLTQGEAKGKAPRSENPMNSGRKGSRTGKHMGDNIPLSGVKNRNGSLYIIVGWDKGDNSPFFYAKFIEYGTSKIPANPFLLNALNKYKKDFELLAKVEYEKLIEKLR
;
A
#
# COMPACT_ATOMS: atom_id res chain seq x y z
N MET A 1 -5.25 37.13 1.09
CA MET A 1 -5.74 35.79 0.70
C MET A 1 -4.59 34.83 0.90
N ALA A 2 -4.75 33.83 1.77
CA ALA A 2 -3.71 32.85 2.04
C ALA A 2 -4.05 31.57 1.28
N TYR A 3 -3.14 31.16 0.40
CA TYR A 3 -3.15 29.85 -0.22
C TYR A 3 -2.04 29.05 0.46
N ILE A 4 -2.38 27.93 1.09
CA ILE A 4 -1.38 26.90 1.40
C ILE A 4 -1.39 25.98 0.20
N GLU A 5 -0.38 26.13 -0.64
CA GLU A 5 -0.13 25.25 -1.77
C GLU A 5 0.85 24.16 -1.31
N VAL A 6 0.52 22.88 -1.55
CA VAL A 6 1.46 21.79 -1.38
C VAL A 6 2.32 21.71 -2.66
N THR A 7 3.16 22.73 -2.84
CA THR A 7 4.23 22.78 -3.84
C THR A 7 5.54 22.44 -3.13
N GLY A 8 6.20 21.34 -3.50
CA GLY A 8 7.44 20.94 -2.84
C GLY A 8 7.92 19.53 -3.16
N LEU A 9 7.03 18.55 -3.35
CA LEU A 9 7.46 17.18 -3.64
C LEU A 9 8.15 17.08 -5.00
N GLU A 10 7.67 17.80 -5.99
CA GLU A 10 8.27 17.79 -7.32
C GLU A 10 9.63 18.50 -7.34
N GLU A 11 9.77 19.61 -6.61
CA GLU A 11 11.01 20.33 -6.40
C GLU A 11 12.04 19.47 -5.65
N LEU A 12 11.60 18.76 -4.60
CA LEU A 12 12.45 17.83 -3.86
C LEU A 12 12.92 16.67 -4.74
N ILE A 13 12.04 16.12 -5.59
CA ILE A 13 12.41 15.07 -6.56
C ILE A 13 13.45 15.59 -7.55
N LYS A 14 13.23 16.78 -8.15
CA LYS A 14 14.19 17.42 -9.07
C LYS A 14 15.55 17.64 -8.40
N GLU A 15 15.55 18.09 -7.15
CA GLU A 15 16.79 18.29 -6.39
C GLU A 15 17.50 16.97 -6.06
N CYS A 16 16.76 15.92 -5.68
CA CYS A 16 17.31 14.58 -5.49
C CYS A 16 17.96 14.05 -6.77
N GLU A 17 17.30 14.22 -7.92
CA GLU A 17 17.84 13.83 -9.22
C GLU A 17 19.07 14.64 -9.61
N ARG A 18 19.09 15.94 -9.30
CA ARG A 18 20.23 16.83 -9.55
C ARG A 18 21.46 16.43 -8.73
N LEU A 19 21.27 16.12 -7.45
CA LEU A 19 22.36 15.81 -6.52
C LEU A 19 22.83 14.35 -6.61
N GLY A 20 21.90 13.40 -6.69
CA GLY A 20 22.17 11.96 -6.56
C GLY A 20 21.89 11.14 -7.81
N GLY A 21 21.35 11.75 -8.86
CA GLY A 21 20.93 11.07 -10.07
C GLY A 21 19.67 10.22 -9.92
N LYS A 22 19.17 9.72 -11.05
CA LYS A 22 17.93 8.92 -11.11
C LYS A 22 17.96 7.67 -10.24
N GLY A 23 19.12 7.02 -10.11
CA GLY A 23 19.27 5.80 -9.31
C GLY A 23 19.07 6.04 -7.80
N ALA A 24 19.58 7.14 -7.26
CA ALA A 24 19.39 7.49 -5.85
C ALA A 24 17.91 7.82 -5.56
N THR A 25 17.29 8.62 -6.43
CA THR A 25 15.87 8.96 -6.35
C THR A 25 14.98 7.72 -6.47
N GLU A 26 15.26 6.80 -7.40
CA GLU A 26 14.50 5.55 -7.53
C GLU A 26 14.59 4.70 -6.25
N ASN A 27 15.78 4.63 -5.63
CA ASN A 27 15.96 3.93 -4.36
C ASN A 27 15.17 4.58 -3.21
N ALA A 28 15.08 5.91 -3.15
CA ALA A 28 14.19 6.61 -2.21
C ALA A 28 12.73 6.26 -2.48
N ASN A 29 12.27 6.31 -3.74
CA ASN A 29 10.91 5.95 -4.13
C ASN A 29 10.55 4.52 -3.70
N ARG A 30 11.47 3.56 -3.90
CA ARG A 30 11.30 2.17 -3.44
C ARG A 30 11.16 2.07 -1.92
N LYS A 31 11.90 2.87 -1.14
CA LYS A 31 11.78 2.91 0.33
C LYS A 31 10.45 3.50 0.79
N ILE A 32 10.05 4.63 0.19
CA ILE A 32 8.78 5.31 0.45
C ILE A 32 7.62 4.33 0.20
N LEU A 33 7.59 3.70 -0.98
CA LEU A 33 6.56 2.72 -1.34
C LEU A 33 6.49 1.56 -0.35
N LYS A 34 7.64 0.97 0.03
CA LYS A 34 7.66 -0.13 1.00
C LYS A 34 7.12 0.27 2.36
N LYS A 35 7.43 1.48 2.83
CA LYS A 35 6.93 2.01 4.11
C LYS A 35 5.43 2.29 4.05
N ALA A 36 4.98 2.98 3.01
CA ALA A 36 3.56 3.26 2.75
C ALA A 36 2.74 1.96 2.68
N ALA A 37 3.22 0.97 1.93
CA ALA A 37 2.53 -0.30 1.74
C ALA A 37 2.43 -1.11 3.06
N LYS A 38 3.45 -1.06 3.92
CA LYS A 38 3.41 -1.67 5.27
C LYS A 38 2.39 -1.00 6.19
N LEU A 39 2.31 0.34 6.18
CA LEU A 39 1.30 1.07 6.95
C LEU A 39 -0.12 0.67 6.51
N THR A 40 -0.37 0.67 5.19
CA THR A 40 -1.64 0.22 4.62
C THR A 40 -1.98 -1.23 5.01
N GLN A 41 -1.01 -2.14 4.90
CA GLN A 41 -1.20 -3.55 5.26
C GLN A 41 -1.57 -3.70 6.75
N GLY A 42 -0.89 -2.97 7.64
CA GLY A 42 -1.14 -3.00 9.08
C GLY A 42 -2.54 -2.51 9.45
N GLU A 43 -3.00 -1.43 8.83
CA GLU A 43 -4.36 -0.92 9.05
C GLU A 43 -5.42 -1.82 8.42
N ALA A 44 -5.16 -2.35 7.23
CA ALA A 44 -6.06 -3.29 6.57
C ALA A 44 -6.25 -4.55 7.42
N LYS A 45 -5.20 -5.03 8.10
CA LYS A 45 -5.29 -6.16 9.04
C LYS A 45 -6.30 -5.92 10.17
N GLY A 46 -6.38 -4.68 10.67
CA GLY A 46 -7.32 -4.28 11.72
C GLY A 46 -8.75 -4.07 11.22
N LYS A 47 -8.92 -3.65 9.97
CA LYS A 47 -10.24 -3.45 9.33
C LYS A 47 -10.80 -4.69 8.65
N ALA A 48 -9.97 -5.70 8.40
CA ALA A 48 -10.38 -6.92 7.74
C ALA A 48 -11.48 -7.64 8.55
N PRO A 49 -12.59 -8.04 7.93
CA PRO A 49 -13.62 -8.85 8.58
C PRO A 49 -13.06 -10.12 9.22
N ARG A 50 -13.56 -10.45 10.41
CA ARG A 50 -13.14 -11.62 11.17
C ARG A 50 -14.36 -12.39 11.66
N SER A 51 -14.28 -13.71 11.54
CA SER A 51 -15.17 -14.62 12.25
C SER A 51 -14.63 -14.90 13.65
N GLU A 52 -15.47 -15.29 14.59
CA GLU A 52 -15.02 -15.72 15.92
C GLU A 52 -14.12 -16.95 15.83
N ASN A 53 -14.46 -17.89 14.95
CA ASN A 53 -13.64 -19.08 14.67
C ASN A 53 -13.02 -18.99 13.26
N PRO A 54 -11.69 -19.02 13.11
CA PRO A 54 -11.02 -19.05 11.80
C PRO A 54 -11.45 -20.20 10.89
N MET A 55 -11.90 -21.32 11.47
CA MET A 55 -12.45 -22.46 10.72
C MET A 55 -13.79 -22.16 10.06
N ASN A 56 -14.37 -20.99 10.29
CA ASN A 56 -15.55 -20.51 9.55
C ASN A 56 -15.19 -19.52 8.43
N SER A 57 -13.94 -19.08 8.34
CA SER A 57 -13.47 -18.15 7.31
C SER A 57 -13.20 -18.87 5.98
N GLY A 58 -13.86 -18.43 4.90
CA GLY A 58 -13.67 -18.94 3.55
C GLY A 58 -14.46 -20.22 3.21
N ARG A 59 -14.33 -20.66 1.94
CA ARG A 59 -15.03 -21.83 1.40
C ARG A 59 -14.59 -23.12 2.10
N LYS A 60 -15.53 -23.97 2.50
CA LYS A 60 -15.28 -25.32 3.05
C LYS A 60 -14.39 -26.11 2.07
N GLY A 61 -13.23 -26.59 2.53
CA GLY A 61 -12.18 -27.22 1.72
C GLY A 61 -10.99 -26.32 1.36
N SER A 62 -11.14 -25.00 1.44
CA SER A 62 -10.04 -24.01 1.24
C SER A 62 -9.69 -23.26 2.53
N ARG A 63 -10.18 -23.77 3.67
CA ARG A 63 -10.00 -23.16 4.99
C ARG A 63 -8.61 -23.50 5.51
N THR A 64 -7.88 -22.48 5.90
CA THR A 64 -6.50 -22.60 6.42
C THR A 64 -6.45 -22.66 7.94
N GLY A 65 -7.57 -22.42 8.63
CA GLY A 65 -7.62 -22.22 10.08
C GLY A 65 -7.02 -20.89 10.56
N LYS A 66 -6.81 -19.93 9.65
CA LYS A 66 -6.28 -18.59 9.96
C LYS A 66 -7.19 -17.50 9.39
N HIS A 67 -7.11 -16.28 9.91
CA HIS A 67 -7.84 -15.15 9.35
C HIS A 67 -7.12 -14.55 8.15
N MET A 68 -7.88 -14.14 7.14
CA MET A 68 -7.34 -13.45 5.95
C MET A 68 -6.63 -12.14 6.34
N GLY A 69 -7.16 -11.42 7.35
CA GLY A 69 -6.60 -10.14 7.80
C GLY A 69 -5.17 -10.25 8.30
N ASP A 70 -4.80 -11.40 8.88
CA ASP A 70 -3.43 -11.65 9.37
C ASP A 70 -2.49 -12.12 8.26
N ASN A 71 -3.02 -12.42 7.07
CA ASN A 71 -2.31 -13.01 5.94
C ASN A 71 -2.47 -12.17 4.66
N ILE A 72 -2.67 -10.86 4.79
CA ILE A 72 -2.76 -9.94 3.65
C ILE A 72 -1.40 -9.94 2.92
N PRO A 73 -1.32 -10.36 1.65
CA PRO A 73 -0.06 -10.42 0.94
C PRO A 73 0.45 -9.01 0.60
N LEU A 74 1.78 -8.89 0.48
CA LEU A 74 2.46 -7.67 0.08
C LEU A 74 3.42 -8.02 -1.06
N SER A 75 3.24 -7.41 -2.23
CA SER A 75 4.14 -7.65 -3.34
C SER A 75 5.50 -6.97 -3.15
N GLY A 76 6.49 -7.38 -3.94
CA GLY A 76 7.67 -6.54 -4.18
C GLY A 76 7.32 -5.24 -4.91
N VAL A 77 8.28 -4.32 -5.01
CA VAL A 77 8.14 -3.12 -5.85
C VAL A 77 8.14 -3.55 -7.31
N LYS A 78 7.09 -3.17 -8.03
CA LYS A 78 6.91 -3.40 -9.46
C LYS A 78 7.06 -2.07 -10.21
N ASN A 79 7.39 -2.13 -11.49
CA ASN A 79 7.44 -0.98 -12.39
C ASN A 79 6.40 -1.19 -13.50
N ARG A 80 5.59 -0.18 -13.79
CA ARG A 80 4.71 -0.14 -14.95
C ARG A 80 4.89 1.21 -15.63
N ASN A 81 5.43 1.20 -16.86
CA ASN A 81 5.64 2.38 -17.69
C ASN A 81 6.43 3.50 -16.97
N GLY A 82 7.48 3.14 -16.21
CA GLY A 82 8.30 4.09 -15.45
C GLY A 82 7.74 4.47 -14.08
N SER A 83 6.50 4.07 -13.75
CA SER A 83 5.90 4.29 -12.43
C SER A 83 6.09 3.08 -11.53
N LEU A 84 6.69 3.29 -10.36
CA LEU A 84 6.84 2.26 -9.34
C LEU A 84 5.55 2.10 -8.54
N TYR A 85 5.19 0.86 -8.20
CA TYR A 85 4.03 0.56 -7.37
C TYR A 85 4.24 -0.72 -6.54
N ILE A 86 3.46 -0.87 -5.47
CA ILE A 86 3.35 -2.09 -4.67
C ILE A 86 1.87 -2.45 -4.58
N ILE A 87 1.56 -3.73 -4.68
CA ILE A 87 0.21 -4.25 -4.43
C ILE A 87 0.14 -4.68 -2.97
N VAL A 88 -0.88 -4.17 -2.27
CA VAL A 88 -1.27 -4.60 -0.92
C VAL A 88 -2.56 -5.40 -1.06
N GLY A 89 -2.54 -6.66 -0.63
CA GLY A 89 -3.64 -7.59 -0.82
C GLY A 89 -3.55 -8.40 -2.13
N TRP A 90 -4.65 -9.06 -2.46
CA TRP A 90 -4.73 -10.02 -3.56
C TRP A 90 -5.04 -9.31 -4.87
N ASP A 91 -4.29 -9.63 -5.92
CA ASP A 91 -4.58 -9.14 -7.26
C ASP A 91 -5.74 -9.92 -7.92
N LYS A 92 -6.16 -9.48 -9.11
CA LYS A 92 -7.29 -10.09 -9.83
C LYS A 92 -7.03 -11.57 -10.15
N GLY A 93 -5.81 -11.92 -10.55
CA GLY A 93 -5.39 -13.26 -10.96
C GLY A 93 -5.00 -14.18 -9.81
N ASP A 94 -4.80 -13.62 -8.62
CA ASP A 94 -4.38 -14.34 -7.43
C ASP A 94 -5.42 -15.42 -7.04
N ASN A 95 -4.94 -16.65 -6.92
CA ASN A 95 -5.66 -17.86 -6.51
C ASN A 95 -5.02 -18.51 -5.26
N SER A 96 -4.09 -17.82 -4.61
CA SER A 96 -3.46 -18.26 -3.36
C SER A 96 -4.47 -18.32 -2.21
N PRO A 97 -4.12 -18.92 -1.06
CA PRO A 97 -4.99 -18.89 0.10
C PRO A 97 -5.51 -17.47 0.40
N PHE A 98 -6.78 -17.40 0.82
CA PHE A 98 -7.50 -16.14 1.08
C PHE A 98 -7.82 -15.27 -0.15
N PHE A 99 -7.63 -15.75 -1.39
CA PHE A 99 -8.00 -15.00 -2.60
C PHE A 99 -9.45 -14.47 -2.58
N TYR A 100 -10.35 -15.11 -1.83
CA TYR A 100 -11.74 -14.68 -1.70
C TYR A 100 -11.90 -13.29 -1.07
N ALA A 101 -10.87 -12.77 -0.38
CA ALA A 101 -10.87 -11.43 0.19
C ALA A 101 -11.10 -10.33 -0.86
N LYS A 102 -10.74 -10.56 -2.14
CA LYS A 102 -11.06 -9.62 -3.23
C LYS A 102 -12.57 -9.45 -3.46
N PHE A 103 -13.35 -10.52 -3.26
CA PHE A 103 -14.81 -10.43 -3.35
C PHE A 103 -15.42 -9.71 -2.15
N ILE A 104 -14.74 -9.73 -0.99
CA ILE A 104 -15.15 -8.94 0.17
C ILE A 104 -14.82 -7.47 -0.11
N GLU A 105 -13.63 -7.16 -0.63
CA GLU A 105 -13.19 -5.80 -0.95
C GLU A 105 -14.13 -5.11 -1.96
N TYR A 106 -14.42 -5.77 -3.09
CA TYR A 106 -15.19 -5.19 -4.19
C TYR A 106 -16.68 -5.52 -4.17
N GLY A 107 -17.09 -6.47 -3.35
CA GLY A 107 -18.44 -7.02 -3.37
C GLY A 107 -18.66 -8.02 -4.50
N THR A 108 -19.84 -8.61 -4.49
CA THR A 108 -20.37 -9.50 -5.52
C THR A 108 -21.83 -9.13 -5.80
N SER A 109 -22.47 -9.75 -6.79
CA SER A 109 -23.89 -9.52 -7.06
C SER A 109 -24.81 -9.79 -5.85
N LYS A 110 -24.38 -10.58 -4.86
CA LYS A 110 -25.19 -10.96 -3.67
C LYS A 110 -24.67 -10.38 -2.35
N ILE A 111 -23.43 -9.91 -2.30
CA ILE A 111 -22.76 -9.47 -1.07
C ILE A 111 -22.21 -8.07 -1.33
N PRO A 112 -22.60 -7.04 -0.55
CA PRO A 112 -22.10 -5.69 -0.74
C PRO A 112 -20.58 -5.61 -0.50
N ALA A 113 -19.94 -4.62 -1.10
CA ALA A 113 -18.52 -4.35 -0.89
C ALA A 113 -18.24 -3.96 0.56
N ASN A 114 -17.17 -4.52 1.12
CA ASN A 114 -16.56 -4.10 2.37
C ASN A 114 -15.09 -3.75 2.10
N PRO A 115 -14.81 -2.51 1.67
CA PRO A 115 -13.53 -2.14 1.07
C PRO A 115 -12.45 -1.84 2.12
N PHE A 116 -12.04 -2.85 2.88
CA PHE A 116 -11.09 -2.72 3.99
C PHE A 116 -9.67 -2.32 3.53
N LEU A 117 -9.21 -2.74 2.34
CA LEU A 117 -7.92 -2.35 1.77
C LEU A 117 -7.95 -0.90 1.28
N LEU A 118 -8.99 -0.51 0.53
CA LEU A 118 -9.14 0.86 0.06
C LEU A 118 -9.33 1.83 1.23
N ASN A 119 -10.09 1.46 2.25
CA ASN A 119 -10.26 2.26 3.46
C ASN A 119 -8.96 2.39 4.27
N ALA A 120 -8.08 1.39 4.23
CA ALA A 120 -6.75 1.49 4.83
C ALA A 120 -5.84 2.42 4.02
N LEU A 121 -5.87 2.32 2.69
CA LEU A 121 -5.11 3.18 1.79
C LEU A 121 -5.50 4.66 1.96
N ASN A 122 -6.80 4.94 1.97
CA ASN A 122 -7.34 6.30 2.08
C ASN A 122 -6.98 6.96 3.42
N LYS A 123 -6.89 6.18 4.50
CA LYS A 123 -6.49 6.70 5.82
C LYS A 123 -5.09 7.31 5.80
N TYR A 124 -4.15 6.66 5.13
CA TYR A 124 -2.74 7.08 5.10
C TYR A 124 -2.37 7.94 3.89
N LYS A 125 -3.34 8.34 3.06
CA LYS A 125 -3.06 9.12 1.84
C LYS A 125 -2.25 10.39 2.14
N LYS A 126 -2.61 11.12 3.21
CA LYS A 126 -1.87 12.31 3.67
C LYS A 126 -0.50 11.96 4.25
N ASP A 127 -0.41 10.84 4.97
CA ASP A 127 0.82 10.40 5.60
C ASP A 127 1.87 9.95 4.56
N PHE A 128 1.44 9.53 3.37
CA PHE A 128 2.36 9.19 2.27
C PHE A 128 3.08 10.41 1.70
N GLU A 129 2.39 11.54 1.56
CA GLU A 129 3.00 12.79 1.11
C GLU A 129 4.06 13.26 2.12
N LEU A 130 3.72 13.22 3.41
CA LEU A 130 4.67 13.56 4.48
C LEU A 130 5.85 12.58 4.53
N LEU A 131 5.59 11.29 4.41
CA LEU A 131 6.62 10.26 4.36
C LEU A 131 7.58 10.48 3.18
N ALA A 132 7.04 10.80 2.00
CA ALA A 132 7.83 11.07 0.81
C ALA A 132 8.72 12.30 1.01
N LYS A 133 8.13 13.40 1.52
CA LYS A 133 8.87 14.62 1.85
C LYS A 133 10.06 14.34 2.77
N VAL A 134 9.82 13.67 3.89
CA VAL A 134 10.86 13.34 4.88
C VAL A 134 11.98 12.48 4.27
N GLU A 135 11.64 11.51 3.42
CA GLU A 135 12.66 10.66 2.79
C GLU A 135 13.48 11.41 1.73
N TYR A 136 12.88 12.32 0.96
CA TYR A 136 13.60 13.14 -0.01
C TYR A 136 14.50 14.16 0.68
N GLU A 137 14.01 14.84 1.73
CA GLU A 137 14.82 15.77 2.52
C GLU A 137 16.04 15.08 3.11
N LYS A 138 15.87 13.88 3.69
CA LYS A 138 16.98 13.05 4.18
C LYS A 138 17.96 12.64 3.09
N LEU A 139 17.46 12.36 1.88
CA LEU A 139 18.32 12.02 0.76
C LEU A 139 19.16 13.24 0.33
N ILE A 140 18.53 14.42 0.22
CA ILE A 140 19.20 15.68 -0.11
C ILE A 140 20.28 16.00 0.93
N GLU A 141 19.96 15.90 2.22
CA GLU A 141 20.92 16.12 3.31
C GLU A 141 22.12 15.19 3.22
N LYS A 142 21.90 13.92 2.84
CA LYS A 142 22.98 12.94 2.67
C LYS A 142 23.88 13.21 1.44
N LEU A 143 23.34 13.89 0.42
CA LEU A 143 24.03 14.14 -0.85
C LEU A 143 24.73 15.51 -0.90
N ARG A 144 24.43 16.40 0.05
CA ARG A 144 25.14 17.67 0.28
C ARG A 144 26.46 17.41 1.00
#